data_AF-A0A960PV63-F1
#
_entry.id   AF-A0A960PV63-F1
#
_cell.length_a   1.000
_cell.length_b   1.000
_cell.length_c   1.000
_cell.angle_alpha   90.00
_cell.angle_beta   90.00
_cell.angle_gamma   90.00
#
_symmetry.space_group_name_H-M   'P 1'
#
loop_
_entity.id
_entity.type
_entity.pdbx_description
1 polymer ?
#
loop_
_entity_poly.entity_id
_entity_poly.type
_entity_poly.pdbx_seq_one_letter_code
_entity_poly.pdbx_strand_id
1 'polypeptide(L)'
;GGFIAGLVAGAAFALRYGSGGIDAVRTAARVRPWSLLGLGMLFTTTTALVPLAFGGQVLESGKHKFHLGPLGDPKITSALAFDTGVFLIVVGMVLMLFEAFGEPLDDES
;
A
#
# COMPACT_ATOMS: atom_id res chain seq x y z
N GLY A 1 -6.31 -5.49 8.00
CA GLY A 1 -6.50 -4.71 6.76
C GLY A 1 -5.21 -4.05 6.34
N GLY A 2 -5.29 -3.23 5.30
CA GLY A 2 -4.13 -2.68 4.59
C GLY A 2 -3.24 -1.77 5.43
N PHE A 3 -3.86 -0.93 6.26
CA PHE A 3 -3.15 0.04 7.09
C PHE A 3 -2.21 -0.62 8.10
N ILE A 4 -2.70 -1.55 8.92
CA ILE A 4 -1.90 -2.27 9.92
C ILE A 4 -0.78 -3.07 9.25
N ALA A 5 -1.08 -3.76 8.14
CA ALA A 5 -0.06 -4.47 7.37
C ALA A 5 1.04 -3.52 6.85
N GLY A 6 0.65 -2.32 6.41
CA GLY A 6 1.59 -1.29 5.97
C GLY A 6 2.46 -0.77 7.11
N LEU A 7 1.90 -0.56 8.30
CA LEU A 7 2.66 -0.17 9.49
C LEU A 7 3.65 -1.26 9.93
N VAL A 8 3.25 -2.54 9.89
CA VAL A 8 4.15 -3.66 10.18
C VAL A 8 5.31 -3.72 9.19
N ALA A 9 5.02 -3.55 7.89
CA ALA A 9 6.06 -3.44 6.87
C ALA A 9 6.97 -2.22 7.12
N GLY A 10 6.39 -1.08 7.50
CA GLY A 10 7.12 0.12 7.86
C GLY A 10 8.06 -0.08 9.05
N ALA A 11 7.62 -0.79 10.09
CA ALA A 11 8.46 -1.17 11.22
C ALA A 11 9.63 -2.07 10.80
N ALA A 12 9.40 -3.03 9.88
CA ALA A 12 10.46 -3.84 9.32
C ALA A 12 11.50 -3.00 8.54
N PHE A 13 11.05 -2.00 7.78
CA PHE A 13 11.94 -1.05 7.12
C PHE A 13 12.71 -0.19 8.12
N ALA A 14 12.08 0.24 9.22
CA ALA A 14 12.75 0.98 10.29
C ALA A 14 13.86 0.17 10.97
N LEU A 15 13.60 -1.11 11.26
CA LEU A 15 14.64 -2.01 11.79
C LEU A 15 15.79 -2.19 10.80
N ARG A 16 15.48 -2.29 9.52
CA ARG A 16 16.50 -2.42 8.46
C ARG A 16 17.30 -1.14 8.26
N TYR A 17 16.67 0.02 8.41
CA TYR A 17 17.35 1.30 8.46
C TYR A 17 18.29 1.37 9.66
N GLY A 18 17.84 0.94 10.84
CA GLY A 18 18.68 0.90 12.04
C GLY A 18 19.90 -0.03 11.93
N SER A 19 19.83 -1.10 11.12
CA SER A 19 20.92 -2.06 10.96
C SER A 19 21.92 -1.73 9.84
N GLY A 20 21.57 -0.85 8.89
CA GLY A 20 22.43 -0.59 7.73
C GLY A 20 22.14 0.71 6.97
N GLY A 21 21.50 1.68 7.60
CA GLY A 21 21.22 3.00 7.04
C GLY A 21 20.28 2.97 5.83
N ILE A 22 20.30 4.05 5.05
CA ILE A 22 19.43 4.21 3.88
C ILE A 22 19.72 3.19 2.79
N ASP A 23 20.96 2.74 2.63
CA ASP A 23 21.35 1.74 1.62
C ASP A 23 20.73 0.37 1.89
N ALA A 24 20.60 -0.02 3.16
CA ALA A 24 19.91 -1.25 3.52
C ALA A 24 18.42 -1.20 3.14
N VAL A 25 17.77 -0.05 3.33
CA VAL A 25 16.37 0.18 2.94
C VAL A 25 16.22 0.17 1.42
N ARG A 26 17.07 0.90 0.69
CA ARG A 26 17.09 0.94 -0.79
C ARG A 26 17.31 -0.43 -1.41
N THR A 27 18.15 -1.27 -0.80
CA THR A 27 18.37 -2.65 -1.26
C THR A 27 17.13 -3.53 -1.08
N ALA A 28 16.33 -3.29 -0.05
CA ALA A 28 15.09 -4.03 0.19
C ALA A 28 13.91 -3.52 -0.64
N ALA A 29 13.80 -2.20 -0.83
CA ALA A 29 12.74 -1.57 -1.61
C ALA A 29 13.23 -1.23 -3.03
N ARG A 30 13.09 -2.19 -3.96
CA ARG A 30 13.49 -2.00 -5.37
C ARG A 30 12.57 -1.07 -6.18
N VAL A 31 11.38 -0.79 -5.66
CA VAL A 31 10.37 0.04 -6.33
C VAL A 31 10.46 1.46 -5.80
N ARG A 32 10.35 2.45 -6.68
CA ARG A 32 10.40 3.85 -6.28
C ARG A 32 9.22 4.19 -5.35
N PRO A 33 9.45 4.85 -4.20
CA PRO A 33 8.40 5.07 -3.19
C PRO A 33 7.17 5.85 -3.70
N TRP A 34 7.39 6.90 -4.47
CA TRP A 34 6.31 7.68 -5.12
C TRP A 34 5.44 6.83 -6.05
N SER A 35 6.00 5.80 -6.70
CA SER A 35 5.23 4.90 -7.56
C SER A 35 4.30 3.99 -6.75
N LEU A 36 4.75 3.51 -5.59
CA LEU A 36 3.90 2.73 -4.67
C LEU A 36 2.74 3.56 -4.16
N LEU A 37 3.02 4.81 -3.78
CA LEU A 37 2.00 5.74 -3.33
C LEU A 37 0.97 6.05 -4.45
N GLY A 38 1.45 6.42 -5.64
CA GLY A 38 0.58 6.73 -6.76
C GLY A 38 -0.29 5.55 -7.18
N LEU A 39 0.29 4.35 -7.26
CA LEU A 39 -0.46 3.13 -7.58
C LEU A 39 -1.47 2.78 -6.48
N GLY A 40 -1.08 2.93 -5.22
CA GLY A 40 -1.98 2.71 -4.08
C GLY A 40 -3.16 3.68 -4.09
N MET A 41 -2.94 4.96 -4.39
CA MET A 41 -4.01 5.96 -4.53
C MET A 41 -4.96 5.60 -5.68
N LEU A 42 -4.42 5.28 -6.86
CA LEU A 42 -5.24 4.86 -8.01
C LEU A 42 -6.08 3.64 -7.66
N PHE A 43 -5.48 2.63 -7.03
CA PHE A 43 -6.15 1.39 -6.69
C PHE A 43 -7.25 1.59 -5.63
N THR A 44 -6.95 2.36 -4.59
CA THR A 44 -7.88 2.67 -3.48
C THR A 44 -9.07 3.47 -3.99
N THR A 45 -8.83 4.56 -4.73
CA THR A 45 -9.88 5.43 -5.27
C THR A 45 -10.72 4.70 -6.31
N THR A 46 -10.10 3.96 -7.23
CA THR A 46 -10.85 3.18 -8.23
C THR A 46 -11.73 2.15 -7.52
N THR A 47 -11.18 1.39 -6.58
CA THR A 47 -11.95 0.37 -5.85
C THR A 47 -13.10 0.97 -5.03
N ALA A 48 -12.90 2.14 -4.43
CA ALA A 48 -13.93 2.84 -3.66
C ALA A 48 -15.06 3.40 -4.53
N LEU A 49 -14.75 3.83 -5.75
CA LEU A 49 -15.69 4.46 -6.68
C LEU A 49 -16.36 3.46 -7.64
N VAL A 50 -15.76 2.30 -7.89
CA VAL A 50 -16.31 1.26 -8.77
C VAL A 50 -17.78 0.96 -8.49
N PRO A 51 -18.24 0.79 -7.23
CA PRO A 51 -19.65 0.51 -6.96
C PRO A 51 -20.61 1.62 -7.43
N LEU A 52 -20.18 2.89 -7.43
CA LEU A 52 -21.00 4.00 -7.93
C LEU A 52 -21.33 3.85 -9.41
N ALA A 53 -20.40 3.31 -10.22
CA ALA A 53 -20.63 3.07 -11.64
C ALA A 53 -21.72 2.00 -11.90
N PHE A 54 -22.05 1.19 -10.88
CA PHE A 54 -23.08 0.17 -10.92
C PHE A 54 -24.34 0.55 -10.11
N GLY A 55 -24.47 1.82 -9.71
CA GLY A 55 -25.62 2.31 -8.94
C GLY A 55 -25.60 1.99 -7.44
N GLY A 56 -24.48 1.47 -6.93
CA GLY A 56 -24.24 1.27 -5.50
C GLY A 56 -23.74 2.53 -4.79
N GLN A 57 -23.30 2.39 -3.55
CA GLN A 57 -22.73 3.44 -2.70
C GLN A 57 -21.20 3.37 -2.68
N VAL A 58 -20.53 4.48 -2.33
CA VAL A 58 -19.06 4.49 -2.13
C VAL A 58 -18.66 3.40 -1.12
N LEU A 59 -17.62 2.64 -1.45
CA LEU A 59 -17.13 1.52 -0.63
C LEU A 59 -18.17 0.41 -0.39
N GLU A 60 -19.26 0.38 -1.15
CA GLU A 60 -20.20 -0.72 -1.05
C GLU A 60 -19.49 -2.02 -1.41
N SER A 61 -19.46 -2.94 -0.44
CA SER A 61 -18.90 -4.27 -0.63
C SER A 61 -19.85 -5.03 -1.54
N GLY A 62 -19.52 -5.07 -2.83
CA GLY A 62 -20.34 -5.75 -3.83
C GLY A 62 -20.64 -7.17 -3.35
N LYS A 63 -21.91 -7.43 -3.00
CA LYS A 63 -22.42 -8.77 -2.70
C LYS A 63 -22.58 -9.60 -3.98
N HIS A 64 -21.73 -9.37 -4.98
CA HIS A 64 -21.68 -10.23 -6.15
C HIS A 64 -21.06 -11.55 -5.69
N LYS A 65 -21.94 -12.53 -5.46
CA LYS A 65 -21.56 -13.92 -5.26
C LYS A 65 -20.90 -14.40 -6.55
N PHE A 66 -19.59 -14.20 -6.67
CA PHE A 66 -18.79 -14.88 -7.67
C PHE A 66 -18.69 -16.35 -7.24
N HIS A 67 -19.57 -17.19 -7.78
CA HIS A 67 -19.48 -18.64 -7.63
C HIS A 67 -18.21 -19.12 -8.34
N LEU A 68 -17.12 -19.30 -7.59
CA LEU A 68 -15.84 -19.82 -8.10
C LEU A 68 -15.80 -21.35 -8.04
N GLY A 69 -16.87 -21.99 -8.52
CA GLY A 69 -16.99 -23.45 -8.62
C GLY A 69 -16.61 -24.18 -7.32
N PRO A 70 -15.74 -25.21 -7.36
CA PRO A 70 -15.43 -26.05 -6.19
C PRO A 70 -14.72 -25.33 -5.02
N LEU A 71 -14.28 -24.07 -5.19
CA LEU A 71 -13.71 -23.24 -4.11
C LEU A 71 -14.78 -22.53 -3.25
N GLY A 72 -16.06 -22.66 -3.58
CA GLY A 72 -17.17 -21.97 -2.89
C GLY A 72 -17.38 -20.53 -3.36
N ASP A 73 -18.07 -19.73 -2.55
CA ASP A 73 -18.18 -18.27 -2.69
C ASP A 73 -17.04 -17.61 -1.90
N PRO A 74 -15.84 -17.41 -2.45
CA PRO A 74 -14.82 -16.73 -1.67
C PRO A 74 -15.31 -15.29 -1.45
N LYS A 75 -15.23 -14.83 -0.20
CA LYS A 75 -15.42 -13.40 0.16
C LYS A 75 -14.26 -12.57 -0.38
N ILE A 76 -13.99 -12.65 -1.68
CA ILE A 76 -13.15 -11.68 -2.38
C ILE A 76 -14.04 -10.46 -2.58
N THR A 77 -14.12 -9.66 -1.52
CA THR A 77 -14.84 -8.41 -1.53
C THR A 77 -13.93 -7.31 -2.07
N SER A 78 -14.54 -6.24 -2.57
CA SER A 78 -13.82 -5.00 -2.90
C SER A 78 -12.99 -4.47 -1.71
N ALA A 79 -13.27 -4.91 -0.48
CA ALA A 79 -12.49 -4.56 0.70
C ALA A 79 -11.04 -5.08 0.64
N LEU A 80 -10.78 -6.26 0.05
CA LEU A 80 -9.41 -6.75 -0.09
C LEU A 80 -8.61 -5.90 -1.07
N ALA A 81 -9.23 -5.51 -2.19
CA ALA A 81 -8.61 -4.62 -3.15
C ALA A 81 -8.36 -3.23 -2.54
N PHE A 82 -9.34 -2.69 -1.82
CA PHE A 82 -9.18 -1.43 -1.10
C PHE A 82 -8.04 -1.49 -0.07
N ASP A 83 -8.00 -2.54 0.76
CA ASP A 83 -6.92 -2.78 1.73
C ASP A 83 -5.55 -2.90 1.04
N THR A 84 -5.48 -3.55 -0.12
CA THR A 84 -4.22 -3.64 -0.90
C THR A 84 -3.74 -2.25 -1.33
N GLY A 85 -4.65 -1.39 -1.80
CA GLY A 85 -4.34 -0.02 -2.16
C GLY A 85 -3.81 0.78 -0.96
N VAL A 86 -4.49 0.68 0.19
CA VAL A 86 -4.07 1.34 1.44
C VAL A 86 -2.69 0.85 1.90
N PHE A 87 -2.42 -0.46 1.80
CA PHE A 87 -1.11 -1.03 2.12
C PHE A 87 0.01 -0.37 1.30
N LEU A 88 -0.19 -0.25 -0.03
CA LEU A 88 0.79 0.36 -0.93
C LEU A 88 1.03 1.84 -0.61
N ILE A 89 -0.03 2.59 -0.27
CA ILE A 89 0.09 3.99 0.16
C ILE A 89 0.95 4.08 1.41
N VAL A 90 0.66 3.29 2.45
CA VAL A 90 1.40 3.35 3.72
C VAL A 90 2.86 2.98 3.52
N VAL A 91 3.16 1.92 2.77
CA VAL A 91 4.54 1.53 2.47
C VAL A 91 5.27 2.61 1.67
N GLY A 92 4.64 3.15 0.62
CA GLY A 92 5.21 4.23 -0.18
C GLY A 92 5.52 5.47 0.67
N MET A 93 4.60 5.86 1.54
CA MET A 93 4.78 6.97 2.48
C MET A 93 5.97 6.74 3.43
N VAL A 94 6.08 5.56 4.02
CA VAL A 94 7.19 5.24 4.94
C VAL A 94 8.54 5.25 4.21
N LEU A 95 8.61 4.71 2.99
CA LEU A 95 9.85 4.72 2.22
C LEU A 95 10.27 6.13 1.81
N MET A 96 9.32 7.00 1.39
CA MET A 96 9.61 8.41 1.15
C MET A 96 10.10 9.13 2.40
N LEU A 97 9.58 8.77 3.57
CA LEU A 97 10.03 9.33 4.84
C LEU A 97 11.51 9.01 5.11
N PHE A 98 11.92 7.77 4.84
CA PHE A 98 13.33 7.38 4.94
C PHE A 98 14.20 8.08 3.91
N GLU A 99 13.72 8.31 2.68
CA GLU A 99 14.47 9.09 1.69
C GLU A 99 14.63 10.55 2.13
N ALA A 100 13.56 11.18 2.62
CA ALA A 100 13.57 12.58 3.06
C ALA A 100 14.47 12.85 4.28
N PHE A 101 14.60 11.89 5.20
CA PHE A 101 15.46 12.01 6.39
C PHE A 101 16.81 11.30 6.26
N GLY A 102 17.00 10.50 5.22
CA GLY A 102 18.19 9.68 4.99
C GLY A 102 19.18 10.28 3.99
N GLU A 103 18.82 11.37 3.30
CA GLU A 103 19.81 12.17 2.56
C GLU A 103 20.75 12.85 3.56
N PRO A 104 22.08 12.66 3.44
CA PRO A 104 23.01 13.45 4.22
C PRO A 104 22.76 14.92 3.88
N LEU A 105 22.68 15.76 4.91
CA LEU A 105 22.82 17.20 4.72
C LEU A 105 24.18 17.37 4.06
N ASP A 106 24.20 17.79 2.80
CA ASP A 106 25.44 18.19 2.13
C ASP A 106 26.08 19.24 3.04
N ASP A 107 27.21 18.87 3.64
CA ASP A 107 28.00 19.72 4.51
C ASP A 107 28.59 20.80 3.60
N GLU A 108 27.94 21.97 3.56
CA GLU A 108 28.57 23.18 3.05
C GLU A 108 29.71 23.57 3.99
N SER A 109 30.95 23.20 3.66
CA SER A 109 32.16 24.03 3.84
C SER A 109 33.39 23.44 3.14
#